data_AF-A0A7C7IYG5-F1
#
_entry.id   AF-A0A7C7IYG5-F1
#
_cell.length_a   1.000
_cell.length_b   1.000
_cell.length_c   1.000
_cell.angle_alpha   90.00
_cell.angle_beta   90.00
_cell.angle_gamma   90.00
#
_symmetry.space_group_name_H-M   'P 1'
#
loop_
_entity.id
_entity.type
_entity.pdbx_description
1 polymer ?
#
loop_
_entity_poly.entity_id
_entity_poly.type
_entity_poly.pdbx_seq_one_letter_code
_entity_poly.pdbx_strand_id
1 'polypeptide(L)'
;MVVGVMVGSGIFLLPGYAAASVSSGWMLLFAWFLGGVMALLGALSTAELATRYPHTGGDFIYLLRVFGRLPAFLYGWMCLTVTGGGSVAILALFSAKYSAHFLPFSQQSSKAEVFIAIIIVILLTSLHCLRVTVGARFQSVLSVVKVGGIIVFAGYLLGSDTPAELATVPFSGESWKGFS
;
A
#
# COMPACT_ATOMS: atom_id res chain seq x y z
N MET A 1 7.62 -13.87 -4.12
CA MET A 1 6.23 -13.36 -4.06
C MET A 1 6.03 -12.40 -2.88
N VAL A 2 6.45 -12.75 -1.66
CA VAL A 2 6.28 -11.93 -0.45
C VAL A 2 6.80 -10.49 -0.62
N VAL A 3 8.01 -10.30 -1.16
CA VAL A 3 8.59 -8.96 -1.38
C VAL A 3 7.74 -8.10 -2.33
N GLY A 4 7.12 -8.68 -3.36
CA GLY A 4 6.25 -7.94 -4.30
C GLY A 4 4.84 -7.66 -3.78
N VAL A 5 4.42 -8.34 -2.71
CA VAL A 5 3.19 -8.02 -1.97
C VAL A 5 3.48 -6.94 -0.92
N MET A 6 4.65 -7.00 -0.26
CA MET A 6 5.08 -6.03 0.76
C MET A 6 5.49 -4.69 0.15
N VAL A 7 6.24 -4.70 -0.95
CA VAL A 7 6.58 -3.50 -1.73
C VAL A 7 5.43 -3.20 -2.69
N GLY A 8 4.32 -2.73 -2.12
CA GLY A 8 3.09 -2.41 -2.84
C GLY A 8 3.07 -1.02 -3.49
N SER A 9 1.88 -0.57 -3.92
CA SER A 9 1.64 0.83 -4.34
C SER A 9 1.82 1.83 -3.20
N GLY A 10 1.81 1.35 -1.95
CA GLY A 10 1.96 2.18 -0.76
C GLY A 10 3.23 3.02 -0.74
N ILE A 11 4.33 2.56 -1.35
CA ILE A 11 5.59 3.32 -1.39
C ILE A 11 5.49 4.65 -2.17
N PHE A 12 4.52 4.79 -3.07
CA PHE A 12 4.30 6.05 -3.80
C PHE A 12 3.31 6.98 -3.10
N LEU A 13 2.55 6.45 -2.15
CA LEU A 13 1.44 7.14 -1.50
C LEU A 13 1.81 7.54 -0.07
N LEU A 14 2.27 6.57 0.72
CA LEU A 14 2.53 6.73 2.15
C LEU A 14 3.61 7.77 2.46
N PRO A 15 4.72 7.92 1.69
CA PRO A 15 5.71 8.94 2.01
C PRO A 15 5.14 10.36 1.96
N GLY A 16 4.24 10.67 1.02
CA GLY A 16 3.60 11.98 0.92
C GLY A 16 2.70 12.27 2.12
N TYR A 17 1.86 11.31 2.52
CA TYR A 17 1.01 11.44 3.72
C TYR A 17 1.82 11.51 5.01
N ALA A 18 2.86 10.69 5.14
CA ALA A 18 3.74 10.69 6.30
C ALA A 18 4.56 11.97 6.39
N ALA A 19 5.06 12.49 5.27
CA ALA A 19 5.74 13.78 5.20
C ALA A 19 4.80 14.93 5.61
N ALA A 20 3.53 14.91 5.16
CA ALA A 20 2.53 15.89 5.58
C ALA A 20 2.19 15.87 7.07
N SER A 21 2.44 14.75 7.74
CA SER A 21 2.16 14.58 9.17
C SER A 21 3.34 14.95 10.07
N VAL A 22 4.48 15.33 9.49
CA VAL A 22 5.75 15.48 10.22
C VAL A 22 6.46 16.78 9.79
N SER A 23 7.03 17.51 10.75
CA SER A 23 7.62 18.83 10.51
C SER A 23 9.05 18.81 9.95
N SER A 24 9.75 17.67 10.02
CA SER A 24 11.14 17.54 9.55
C SER A 24 11.42 16.21 8.85
N GLY A 25 12.31 16.24 7.85
CA GLY A 25 12.73 15.04 7.12
C GLY A 25 13.39 13.98 8.02
N TRP A 26 14.10 14.40 9.07
CA TRP A 26 14.69 13.46 10.03
C TRP A 26 13.65 12.68 10.82
N MET A 27 12.57 13.33 11.24
CA MET A 27 11.50 12.66 11.98
C MET A 27 10.70 11.71 11.06
N LEU A 28 10.58 12.02 9.76
CA LEU A 28 10.03 11.10 8.76
C LEU A 28 10.90 9.84 8.61
N LEU A 29 12.22 10.00 8.48
CA LEU A 29 13.16 8.87 8.38
C LEU A 29 13.16 8.01 9.66
N PHE A 30 13.09 8.64 10.83
CA PHE A 30 13.00 7.93 12.10
C PHE A 30 11.70 7.12 12.22
N ALA A 31 10.56 7.70 11.82
CA ALA A 31 9.27 7.00 11.79
C ALA A 31 9.31 5.79 10.82
N TRP A 32 9.94 5.95 9.66
CA TRP A 32 10.16 4.86 8.70
C TRP A 32 11.04 3.74 9.27
N PHE A 33 12.14 4.11 9.93
CA PHE A 33 13.02 3.14 10.58
C PHE A 33 12.27 2.36 11.67
N LEU A 34 11.53 3.06 12.53
CA LEU A 34 10.77 2.42 13.61
C LEU A 34 9.66 1.50 13.05
N GLY A 35 8.97 1.93 11.99
CA GLY A 35 8.01 1.10 11.28
C GLY A 35 8.63 -0.17 10.69
N GLY A 36 9.85 -0.06 10.14
CA GLY A 36 10.62 -1.21 9.66
C GLY A 36 10.99 -2.19 10.77
N VAL A 37 11.44 -1.69 11.93
CA VAL A 37 11.74 -2.52 13.10
C VAL A 37 10.49 -3.23 13.60
N MET A 38 9.36 -2.53 13.73
CA MET A 38 8.10 -3.14 14.14
C MET A 38 7.61 -4.21 13.16
N ALA A 39 7.73 -3.96 11.85
CA ALA A 39 7.40 -4.95 10.83
C ALA A 39 8.29 -6.20 10.91
N LEU A 40 9.59 -6.02 11.18
CA LEU A 40 10.53 -7.14 11.36
C LEU A 40 10.18 -7.97 12.59
N LEU A 41 9.91 -7.33 13.73
CA LEU A 41 9.48 -8.02 14.95
C LEU A 41 8.16 -8.78 14.73
N GLY A 42 7.20 -8.16 14.05
CA GLY A 42 5.96 -8.81 13.64
C GLY A 42 6.23 -10.05 12.78
N ALA A 43 7.05 -9.92 11.74
CA ALA A 43 7.40 -11.03 10.85
C ALA A 43 8.09 -12.20 11.59
N LEU A 44 9.01 -11.90 12.52
CA LEU A 44 9.66 -12.91 13.36
C LEU A 44 8.67 -13.63 14.28
N SER A 45 7.77 -12.90 14.92
CA SER A 45 6.74 -13.49 15.77
C SER A 45 5.79 -14.41 15.00
N THR A 46 5.36 -14.01 13.79
CA THR A 46 4.55 -14.83 12.91
C THR A 46 5.33 -16.04 12.38
N ALA A 47 6.62 -15.89 12.10
CA ALA A 47 7.48 -16.99 11.68
C ALA A 47 7.65 -18.04 12.79
N GLU A 48 7.82 -17.62 14.05
CA GLU A 48 7.83 -18.53 15.20
C GLU A 48 6.49 -19.27 15.31
N LEU A 49 5.37 -18.57 15.19
CA LEU A 49 4.04 -19.18 15.26
C LEU A 49 3.81 -20.18 14.12
N ALA A 50 4.24 -19.84 12.90
CA ALA A 50 4.14 -20.69 11.72
C ALA A 50 4.99 -21.96 11.80
N THR A 51 6.16 -21.88 12.45
CA THR A 51 7.01 -23.06 12.67
C THR A 51 6.52 -23.93 13.83
N ARG A 52 5.93 -23.34 14.87
CA ARG A 52 5.36 -24.10 15.99
C ARG A 52 4.04 -24.80 15.67
N TYR A 53 3.24 -24.26 14.75
CA TYR A 53 1.93 -24.80 14.41
C TYR A 53 1.76 -24.95 12.90
N PRO A 54 2.35 -25.99 12.28
CA PRO A 54 2.28 -26.23 10.84
C PRO A 54 0.91 -26.83 10.44
N HIS A 55 -0.18 -26.15 10.78
CA HIS A 55 -1.53 -26.52 10.40
C HIS A 55 -2.01 -25.67 9.23
N THR A 56 -2.70 -26.31 8.28
CA THR A 56 -3.29 -25.62 7.12
C THR A 56 -4.42 -24.71 7.58
N GLY A 57 -4.31 -23.41 7.30
CA GLY A 57 -5.36 -22.41 7.61
C GLY A 57 -4.85 -21.03 8.05
N GLY A 58 -3.53 -20.84 8.19
CA GLY A 58 -2.91 -19.53 8.44
C GLY A 58 -3.31 -18.92 9.80
N ASP A 59 -3.27 -17.59 9.87
CA ASP A 59 -3.47 -16.84 11.12
C ASP A 59 -4.81 -17.13 11.82
N PHE A 60 -5.84 -17.48 11.04
CA PHE A 60 -7.15 -17.86 11.54
C PHE A 60 -7.08 -19.07 12.51
N ILE A 61 -6.26 -20.08 12.19
CA ILE A 61 -6.12 -21.27 13.03
C ILE A 61 -5.42 -20.95 14.35
N TYR A 62 -4.49 -20.00 14.36
CA TYR A 62 -3.84 -19.55 15.59
C TYR A 62 -4.83 -18.86 16.52
N LEU A 63 -5.66 -17.95 15.96
CA LEU A 63 -6.70 -17.29 16.73
C LEU A 63 -7.77 -18.27 17.22
N LEU A 64 -8.15 -19.26 16.39
CA LEU A 64 -9.10 -20.29 16.78
C LEU A 64 -8.60 -21.14 17.95
N ARG A 65 -7.29 -21.44 17.98
CA ARG A 65 -6.68 -22.25 19.02
C ARG A 65 -6.46 -21.48 20.33
N VAL A 66 -6.11 -20.19 20.28
CA VAL A 66 -5.81 -19.38 21.48
C VAL A 66 -7.08 -18.73 22.06
N PHE A 67 -7.94 -18.18 21.21
CA PHE A 67 -9.09 -17.35 21.63
C PHE A 67 -10.45 -18.01 21.40
N GLY A 68 -10.50 -19.18 20.76
CA GLY A 68 -11.73 -19.92 20.51
C GLY A 68 -12.52 -19.45 19.28
N ARG A 69 -13.75 -19.98 19.11
CA ARG A 69 -14.54 -19.85 17.88
C ARG A 69 -14.99 -18.42 17.57
N LEU A 70 -15.46 -17.67 18.57
CA LEU A 70 -16.06 -16.34 18.33
C LEU A 70 -15.02 -15.31 17.86
N PRO A 71 -13.84 -15.15 18.52
CA PRO A 71 -12.83 -14.19 18.05
C PRO A 71 -12.21 -14.59 16.70
N ALA A 72 -12.01 -15.89 16.47
CA ALA A 72 -11.54 -16.38 15.17
C ALA A 72 -12.56 -16.09 14.06
N PHE A 73 -13.86 -16.32 14.30
CA PHE A 73 -14.92 -15.99 13.35
C PHE A 73 -14.94 -14.50 13.01
N LEU A 74 -14.84 -13.61 14.01
CA LEU A 74 -14.79 -12.16 13.79
C LEU A 74 -13.55 -11.75 12.98
N TYR A 75 -12.39 -12.36 13.26
CA TYR A 75 -11.19 -12.15 12.46
C TYR A 75 -11.39 -12.59 11.00
N GLY A 76 -11.90 -13.80 10.78
CA GLY A 76 -12.22 -14.27 9.44
C GLY A 76 -13.22 -13.37 8.72
N TRP A 77 -14.26 -12.91 9.41
CA TRP A 77 -15.25 -11.96 8.88
C TRP A 77 -14.62 -10.63 8.49
N MET A 78 -13.76 -10.06 9.33
CA MET A 78 -13.02 -8.83 9.05
C MET A 78 -12.09 -9.00 7.83
N CYS A 79 -11.37 -10.11 7.75
CA CYS A 79 -10.49 -10.40 6.61
C CYS A 79 -11.28 -10.45 5.30
N LEU A 80 -12.46 -11.08 5.31
CA LEU A 80 -13.33 -11.22 4.14
C LEU A 80 -13.98 -9.88 3.73
N THR A 81 -14.47 -9.11 4.69
CA THR A 81 -15.29 -7.92 4.42
C THR A 81 -14.48 -6.62 4.31
N VAL A 82 -13.44 -6.46 5.13
CA VAL A 82 -12.73 -5.18 5.29
C VAL A 82 -11.34 -5.24 4.67
N THR A 83 -10.52 -6.23 5.01
CA THR A 83 -9.10 -6.24 4.62
C THR A 83 -8.92 -6.36 3.10
N GLY A 84 -9.67 -7.27 2.47
CA GLY A 84 -9.64 -7.45 1.02
C GLY A 84 -10.23 -6.26 0.25
N GLY A 85 -11.43 -5.80 0.66
CA GLY A 85 -12.15 -4.73 -0.04
C GLY A 85 -11.56 -3.34 0.16
N GLY A 86 -11.12 -3.01 1.38
CA GLY A 86 -10.63 -1.67 1.74
C GLY A 86 -9.37 -1.28 0.97
N SER A 87 -8.40 -2.20 0.88
CA SER A 87 -7.15 -1.97 0.16
C SER A 87 -7.37 -1.73 -1.34
N VAL A 88 -8.27 -2.51 -1.94
CA VAL A 88 -8.63 -2.40 -3.37
C VAL A 88 -9.41 -1.11 -3.63
N ALA A 89 -10.34 -0.74 -2.76
CA ALA A 89 -11.13 0.48 -2.88
C ALA A 89 -10.24 1.73 -2.83
N ILE A 90 -9.32 1.79 -1.87
CA ILE A 90 -8.36 2.90 -1.76
C ILE A 90 -7.54 3.01 -3.04
N LEU A 91 -6.97 1.91 -3.53
CA LEU A 91 -6.14 1.92 -4.74
C LEU A 91 -6.93 2.29 -6.01
N ALA A 92 -8.18 1.85 -6.12
CA ALA A 92 -9.06 2.19 -7.22
C ALA A 92 -9.45 3.66 -7.21
N LEU A 93 -9.74 4.24 -6.03
CA LEU A 93 -9.96 5.68 -5.88
C LEU A 93 -8.73 6.46 -6.32
N PHE A 94 -7.53 6.05 -5.91
CA PHE A 94 -6.29 6.69 -6.38
C PHE A 94 -6.11 6.59 -7.90
N SER A 95 -6.40 5.42 -8.48
CA SER A 95 -6.31 5.20 -9.93
C SER A 95 -7.33 6.05 -10.70
N ALA A 96 -8.53 6.21 -10.13
CA ALA A 96 -9.57 7.08 -10.68
C ALA A 96 -9.13 8.55 -10.62
N LYS A 97 -8.56 9.02 -9.50
CA LYS A 97 -8.05 10.39 -9.35
C LYS A 97 -6.87 10.70 -10.26
N TYR A 98 -5.98 9.74 -10.52
CA TYR A 98 -4.92 9.91 -11.51
C TYR A 98 -5.46 9.94 -12.95
N SER A 99 -6.40 9.05 -13.27
CA SER A 99 -7.06 9.03 -14.59
C SER A 99 -7.88 10.29 -14.85
N ALA A 100 -8.44 10.89 -13.79
CA ALA A 100 -9.20 12.13 -13.85
C ALA A 100 -8.37 13.30 -14.40
N HIS A 101 -7.06 13.33 -14.16
CA HIS A 101 -6.18 14.36 -14.71
C HIS A 101 -6.13 14.35 -16.26
N PHE A 102 -6.40 13.21 -16.89
CA PHE A 102 -6.43 13.05 -18.34
C PHE A 102 -7.83 13.24 -18.95
N LEU A 103 -8.88 13.33 -18.12
CA LEU A 103 -10.27 13.43 -18.54
C LEU A 103 -10.88 14.79 -18.14
N PRO A 104 -11.19 15.67 -19.09
CA PRO A 104 -11.59 17.06 -18.82
C PRO A 104 -12.89 17.21 -17.99
N PHE A 105 -13.70 16.16 -17.87
CA PHE A 105 -15.00 16.19 -17.18
C PHE A 105 -14.95 15.76 -15.69
N SER A 106 -13.80 15.29 -15.21
CA SER A 106 -13.71 14.63 -13.90
C SER A 106 -13.24 15.53 -12.76
N GLN A 107 -12.66 16.69 -13.07
CA GLN A 107 -12.08 17.63 -12.09
C GLN A 107 -13.12 18.31 -11.18
N GLN A 108 -14.42 18.24 -11.51
CA GLN A 108 -15.45 19.09 -10.88
C GLN A 108 -16.44 18.32 -9.97
N SER A 109 -16.41 16.98 -9.90
CA SER A 109 -17.45 16.23 -9.17
C SER A 109 -16.93 14.97 -8.49
N SER A 110 -16.93 14.97 -7.15
CA SER A 110 -16.56 13.81 -6.31
C SER A 110 -17.38 12.54 -6.64
N LYS A 111 -18.57 12.69 -7.22
CA LYS A 111 -19.41 11.56 -7.66
C LYS A 111 -18.85 10.86 -8.91
N ALA A 112 -18.20 11.60 -9.81
CA ALA A 112 -17.59 11.05 -11.02
C ALA A 112 -16.34 10.21 -10.70
N GLU A 113 -15.52 10.64 -9.74
CA GLU A 113 -14.35 9.89 -9.26
C GLU A 113 -14.74 8.51 -8.70
N VAL A 114 -15.78 8.48 -7.84
CA VAL A 114 -16.28 7.24 -7.24
C VAL A 114 -16.83 6.30 -8.31
N PHE A 115 -17.54 6.82 -9.31
CA PHE A 115 -18.07 6.00 -10.40
C PHE A 115 -16.96 5.37 -11.26
N ILE A 116 -15.91 6.14 -11.59
CA ILE A 116 -14.73 5.63 -12.29
C ILE A 116 -14.01 4.57 -11.44
N ALA A 117 -13.86 4.79 -10.14
CA ALA A 117 -13.26 3.81 -9.24
C ALA A 117 -14.05 2.49 -9.21
N ILE A 118 -15.38 2.55 -9.14
CA ILE A 118 -16.25 1.37 -9.19
C ILE A 118 -16.05 0.59 -10.50
N ILE A 119 -16.00 1.27 -11.65
CA ILE A 119 -15.74 0.64 -12.95
C ILE A 119 -14.38 -0.06 -12.96
N ILE A 120 -13.34 0.61 -12.46
CA ILE A 120 -11.98 0.06 -12.36
C ILE A 120 -11.99 -1.20 -11.48
N VAL A 121 -12.66 -1.18 -10.32
CA VAL A 121 -12.77 -2.35 -9.43
C VAL A 121 -13.49 -3.50 -10.12
N ILE A 122 -14.64 -3.25 -10.76
CA ILE A 122 -15.40 -4.30 -11.45
C ILE A 122 -14.57 -4.93 -12.57
N LEU A 123 -13.87 -4.12 -13.37
CA LEU A 123 -13.07 -4.60 -14.49
C LEU A 123 -11.86 -5.41 -14.01
N LEU A 124 -11.13 -4.92 -13.00
CA LEU A 124 -10.02 -5.63 -12.37
C LEU A 124 -10.49 -6.94 -11.73
N THR A 125 -11.61 -6.92 -11.01
CA THR A 125 -12.18 -8.10 -10.36
C THR A 125 -12.60 -9.13 -11.40
N SER A 126 -13.26 -8.70 -12.47
CA SER A 126 -13.68 -9.58 -13.57
C SER A 126 -12.48 -10.24 -14.27
N LEU A 127 -11.43 -9.47 -14.55
CA LEU A 127 -10.17 -10.00 -15.10
C LEU A 127 -9.51 -11.01 -14.15
N HIS A 128 -9.54 -10.73 -12.84
CA HIS A 128 -8.97 -11.62 -11.82
C HIS A 128 -9.75 -12.94 -11.71
N CYS A 129 -11.09 -12.89 -11.76
CA CYS A 129 -11.96 -14.06 -11.73
C CYS A 129 -11.82 -14.93 -12.99
N LEU A 130 -11.57 -14.34 -14.17
CA LEU A 130 -11.46 -15.09 -15.42
C LEU A 130 -10.09 -15.76 -15.59
N ARG A 131 -9.00 -15.19 -15.06
CA ARG A 131 -7.65 -15.77 -15.14
C ARG A 131 -6.77 -15.42 -13.93
N VAL A 132 -6.87 -16.20 -12.87
CA VAL A 132 -6.01 -16.12 -11.67
C VAL A 132 -4.50 -16.14 -12.02
N THR A 133 -4.09 -16.95 -12.99
CA THR A 133 -2.67 -17.05 -13.42
C THR A 133 -2.17 -15.77 -14.09
N VAL A 134 -3.06 -14.99 -14.73
CA VAL A 134 -2.70 -13.70 -15.34
C VAL A 134 -2.54 -12.63 -14.27
N GLY A 135 -3.37 -12.63 -13.23
CA GLY A 135 -3.24 -11.74 -12.08
C GLY A 135 -1.89 -11.88 -11.36
N ALA A 136 -1.45 -13.12 -11.11
CA ALA A 136 -0.15 -13.38 -10.47
C ALA A 136 1.06 -12.90 -11.31
N ARG A 137 0.99 -13.04 -12.64
CA ARG A 137 2.03 -12.54 -13.57
C ARG A 137 2.02 -11.02 -13.66
N PHE A 138 0.84 -10.40 -13.75
CA PHE A 138 0.69 -8.95 -13.79
C PHE A 138 1.23 -8.28 -12.51
N GLN A 139 0.91 -8.84 -11.34
CA GLN A 139 1.45 -8.39 -10.05
C GLN A 139 2.99 -8.48 -10.01
N SER A 140 3.56 -9.56 -10.54
CA SER A 140 5.01 -9.76 -10.57
C SER A 140 5.71 -8.73 -11.47
N VAL A 141 5.15 -8.46 -12.65
CA VAL A 141 5.67 -7.42 -13.57
C VAL A 141 5.58 -6.03 -12.93
N LEU A 142 4.44 -5.68 -12.33
CA LEU A 142 4.29 -4.40 -11.64
C LEU A 142 5.32 -4.24 -10.51
N SER A 143 5.60 -5.31 -9.77
CA SER A 143 6.58 -5.28 -8.68
C SER A 143 7.98 -4.95 -9.21
N VAL A 144 8.40 -5.59 -10.31
CA VAL A 144 9.70 -5.33 -10.96
C VAL A 144 9.78 -3.89 -11.47
N VAL A 145 8.73 -3.41 -12.16
CA VAL A 145 8.68 -2.04 -12.69
C VAL A 145 8.76 -1.01 -11.55
N LYS A 146 8.03 -1.22 -10.45
CA LYS A 146 8.05 -0.32 -9.29
C LYS A 146 9.43 -0.25 -8.64
N VAL A 147 10.03 -1.40 -8.35
CA VAL A 147 11.37 -1.45 -7.74
C VAL A 147 12.40 -0.82 -8.66
N GLY A 148 12.34 -1.11 -9.97
CA GLY A 148 13.20 -0.48 -10.97
C GLY A 148 13.05 1.05 -10.98
N GLY A 149 11.82 1.56 -10.97
CA GLY A 149 11.56 2.99 -10.92
C GLY A 149 12.13 3.67 -9.67
N ILE A 150 12.02 3.03 -8.51
CA ILE A 150 12.61 3.54 -7.26
C ILE A 150 14.13 3.60 -7.34
N ILE A 151 14.77 2.56 -7.88
CA ILE A 151 16.23 2.51 -8.03
C ILE A 151 16.71 3.62 -8.98
N VAL A 152 16.04 3.81 -10.12
CA VAL A 152 16.37 4.88 -11.07
C VAL A 152 16.18 6.25 -10.43
N PHE A 153 15.09 6.46 -9.70
CA PHE A 153 14.83 7.72 -9.00
C PHE A 153 15.86 8.01 -7.90
N ALA A 154 16.20 7.00 -7.09
CA ALA A 154 17.25 7.12 -6.07
C ALA A 154 18.62 7.40 -6.70
N GLY A 155 18.94 6.73 -7.81
CA GLY A 155 20.17 6.97 -8.57
C GLY A 155 20.24 8.39 -9.14
N TYR A 156 19.14 8.92 -9.65
CA TYR A 156 19.03 10.31 -10.10
C TYR A 156 19.28 11.30 -8.97
N LEU A 157 18.64 11.11 -7.80
CA LEU A 157 18.80 12.00 -6.65
C LEU A 157 20.21 11.98 -6.03
N LEU A 158 20.88 10.82 -6.05
CA LEU A 158 22.25 10.68 -5.55
C LEU A 158 23.29 11.20 -6.54
N GLY A 159 22.96 11.26 -7.84
CA GLY A 159 23.83 11.75 -8.90
C GLY A 159 23.63 13.24 -9.25
N SER A 160 22.53 13.86 -8.82
CA SER A 160 22.36 15.31 -8.91
C SER A 160 23.06 15.99 -7.73
N ASP A 161 23.90 16.99 -8.00
CA ASP A 161 24.47 17.93 -7.02
C ASP A 161 23.37 18.81 -6.42
N THR A 162 22.39 18.18 -5.78
CA THR A 162 21.26 18.84 -5.15
C THR A 162 21.78 19.42 -3.83
N PRO A 163 21.82 20.75 -3.66
CA PRO A 163 22.37 21.35 -2.45
C PRO A 163 21.63 20.83 -1.22
N ALA A 164 22.38 20.56 -0.14
CA ALA A 164 21.87 20.16 1.18
C ALA A 164 20.85 21.16 1.78
N GLU A 165 20.60 22.28 1.11
CA GLU A 165 19.64 23.33 1.42
C GLU A 165 18.19 22.81 1.44
N LEU A 166 17.86 21.75 0.70
CA LEU A 166 16.54 21.08 0.76
C LEU A 166 16.28 20.32 2.07
N ALA A 167 17.31 20.01 2.86
CA ALA A 167 17.15 19.36 4.16
C ALA A 167 16.73 20.33 5.28
N THR A 168 16.94 21.63 5.06
CA THR A 168 16.62 22.71 6.02
C THR A 168 15.34 23.47 5.68
N VAL A 169 14.74 23.25 4.50
CA VAL A 169 13.42 23.80 4.19
C VAL A 169 12.41 23.10 5.10
N PRO A 170 11.72 23.81 6.01
CA PRO A 170 10.62 23.22 6.75
C PRO A 170 9.63 22.68 5.72
N PHE A 171 9.27 21.40 5.80
CA PHE A 171 8.20 20.87 4.98
C PHE A 171 6.92 21.60 5.39
N SER A 172 6.60 22.70 4.71
CA SER A 172 5.31 23.32 4.86
C SER A 172 4.33 22.36 4.19
N GLY A 173 3.42 21.79 4.98
CA GLY A 173 2.30 21.00 4.46
C GLY A 173 1.44 21.76 3.45
N GLU A 174 1.70 23.06 3.24
CA GLU A 174 1.11 23.90 2.19
C GLU A 174 1.62 23.59 0.77
N SER A 175 2.85 23.10 0.62
CA SER A 175 3.43 22.77 -0.69
C SER A 175 2.81 21.51 -1.30
N TRP A 176 2.38 20.57 -0.45
CA TRP A 176 1.59 19.43 -0.86
C TRP A 176 0.11 19.77 -0.64
N LYS A 177 -0.55 20.29 -1.67
CA LYS A 177 -2.01 20.54 -1.66
C LYS A 177 -2.87 19.27 -1.49
N GLY A 178 -2.23 18.11 -1.31
CA GLY A 178 -2.91 16.82 -1.38
C GLY A 178 -3.82 16.79 -2.60
N PHE A 179 -4.97 16.14 -2.45
CA PHE A 179 -6.06 16.29 -3.38
C PHE A 179 -7.27 16.83 -2.62
N SER A 180 -7.25 18.14 -2.34
CA SER A 180 -8.42 18.92 -1.94
C SER A 180 -9.45 19.00 -3.06
#